data_AF-A0A3E2CP45-F1
#
_entry.id   AF-A0A3E2CP45-F1
#
_cell.length_a   1.000
_cell.length_b   1.000
_cell.length_c   1.000
_cell.angle_alpha   90.00
_cell.angle_beta   90.00
_cell.angle_gamma   90.00
#
_symmetry.space_group_name_H-M   'P 1'
#
loop_
_entity.id
_entity.type
_entity.pdbx_description
1 polymer ?
#
loop_
_entity_poly.entity_id
_entity_poly.type
_entity_poly.pdbx_seq_one_letter_code
_entity_poly.pdbx_strand_id
1 'polypeptide(L)'
;MPTMPIQATIALMMIVFALVLAPFVIMIVSRALKRHHLAEKLAQRHGDSVHYAFILNPSKPQAESYRENIKNYCKERNLTYEIIDTQLDKDGRECALEALSNGANVVVAVGGDGTVRTVASAVSGKG
;
A
#
# COMPACT_ATOMS: atom_id res chain seq x y z
N MET A 1 -0.67 30.74 60.91
CA MET A 1 -0.31 29.62 60.02
C MET A 1 1.15 29.32 60.26
N PRO A 2 1.54 28.13 60.75
CA PRO A 2 2.93 27.85 61.09
C PRO A 2 3.79 27.93 59.83
N THR A 3 4.81 28.79 59.86
CA THR A 3 5.79 28.96 58.78
C THR A 3 6.66 27.72 58.72
N MET A 4 6.42 26.86 57.75
CA MET A 4 7.31 25.75 57.41
C MET A 4 8.73 26.30 57.16
N PRO A 5 9.81 25.60 57.57
CA PRO A 5 11.17 26.02 57.26
C PRO A 5 11.33 26.09 55.74
N ILE A 6 12.02 27.12 55.24
CA ILE A 6 12.16 27.43 53.79
C ILE A 6 12.70 26.22 53.00
N GLN A 7 13.50 25.36 53.62
CA GLN A 7 13.99 24.12 53.02
C GLN A 7 12.86 23.11 52.72
N ALA A 8 11.87 23.00 53.61
CA ALA A 8 10.74 22.09 53.43
C ALA A 8 9.78 22.58 52.32
N THR A 9 9.60 23.89 52.16
CA THR A 9 8.77 24.44 51.08
C THR A 9 9.42 24.25 49.71
N ILE A 10 10.73 24.47 49.59
CA ILE A 10 11.48 24.21 48.34
C ILE A 10 11.42 22.72 47.97
N ALA A 11 11.64 21.82 48.93
CA ALA A 11 11.55 20.38 48.69
C ALA A 11 10.16 19.96 48.20
N LEU A 12 9.09 20.50 48.79
CA LEU A 12 7.72 20.21 48.38
C LEU A 12 7.44 20.69 46.94
N MET A 13 7.89 21.89 46.58
CA MET A 13 7.69 22.41 45.21
C MET A 13 8.43 21.57 44.16
N MET A 14 9.63 21.08 44.46
CA MET A 14 10.39 20.19 43.57
C MET A 14 9.66 18.87 43.35
N ILE A 15 9.09 18.29 44.41
CA ILE A 15 8.32 17.04 44.32
C ILE A 15 7.07 17.25 43.46
N VAL A 16 6.32 18.31 43.72
CA VAL A 16 5.10 18.64 42.96
C VAL A 16 5.44 18.89 41.48
N PHE A 17 6.52 19.64 41.22
CA PHE A 17 6.97 19.91 39.86
C PHE A 17 7.40 18.64 39.11
N ALA A 18 8.13 17.75 39.79
CA ALA A 18 8.51 16.45 39.23
C ALA A 18 7.28 15.57 38.91
N LEU A 19 6.27 15.56 39.77
CA LEU A 19 5.03 14.81 39.57
C LEU A 19 4.20 15.31 38.37
N VAL A 20 4.31 16.60 38.03
CA VAL A 20 3.63 17.18 36.86
C VAL A 20 4.45 16.99 35.59
N LEU A 21 5.78 17.14 35.63
CA LEU A 21 6.63 17.01 34.46
C LEU A 21 6.85 15.57 34.02
N ALA A 22 7.00 14.63 34.95
CA ALA A 22 7.24 13.22 34.64
C ALA A 22 6.19 12.61 33.70
N PRO A 23 4.86 12.71 33.94
CA PRO A 23 3.86 12.16 33.02
C PRO A 23 3.86 12.86 31.67
N PHE A 24 4.19 14.16 31.62
CA PHE A 24 4.27 14.92 30.37
C PHE A 24 5.42 14.42 29.49
N VAL A 25 6.60 14.21 30.08
CA VAL A 25 7.77 13.63 29.39
C VAL A 25 7.46 12.20 28.93
N ILE A 26 6.88 11.37 29.79
CA ILE A 26 6.49 9.99 29.45
C ILE A 26 5.47 9.98 28.30
N MET A 27 4.50 10.90 28.29
CA MET A 27 3.52 11.02 27.21
C MET A 27 4.18 11.40 25.88
N ILE A 28 5.13 12.35 25.87
CA ILE A 28 5.84 12.77 24.65
C ILE A 28 6.69 11.63 24.12
N VAL A 29 7.49 10.99 24.97
CA VAL A 29 8.37 9.87 24.58
C VAL A 29 7.54 8.68 24.08
N SER A 30 6.48 8.30 24.78
CA SER A 30 5.61 7.20 24.34
C SER A 30 4.91 7.50 23.02
N ARG A 31 4.47 8.74 22.79
CA ARG A 31 3.93 9.17 21.48
C ARG A 31 4.97 9.10 20.38
N ALA A 32 6.21 9.52 20.64
CA ALA A 32 7.30 9.44 19.66
C ALA A 32 7.59 7.97 19.30
N LEU A 33 7.78 7.11 20.30
CA LEU A 33 8.07 5.68 20.08
C LEU A 33 6.94 4.94 19.35
N LYS A 34 5.68 5.21 19.70
CA LYS A 34 4.52 4.62 19.00
C LYS A 34 4.44 5.08 17.53
N ARG A 35 4.80 6.33 17.24
CA ARG A 35 4.83 6.85 15.86
C ARG A 35 5.88 6.13 15.01
N HIS A 36 7.06 5.83 15.55
CA HIS A 36 8.08 5.05 14.84
C HIS A 36 7.59 3.64 14.52
N HIS A 37 7.00 2.95 15.50
CA HIS A 37 6.54 1.59 15.29
C HIS A 37 5.34 1.51 14.31
N LEU A 38 4.46 2.51 14.32
CA LEU A 38 3.38 2.62 13.35
C LEU A 38 3.91 2.90 11.93
N ALA A 39 4.92 3.77 11.80
CA ALA A 39 5.55 4.06 10.52
C ALA A 39 6.25 2.83 9.94
N GLU A 40 6.95 2.04 10.76
CA GLU A 40 7.57 0.78 10.34
C GLU A 40 6.54 -0.26 9.86
N LYS A 41 5.42 -0.43 10.58
CA LYS A 41 4.36 -1.35 10.15
C LYS A 41 3.68 -0.91 8.85
N LEU A 42 3.55 0.39 8.62
CA LEU A 42 3.04 0.93 7.36
C LEU A 42 4.05 0.76 6.21
N ALA A 43 5.34 0.90 6.50
CA ALA A 43 6.41 0.61 5.54
C ALA A 43 6.46 -0.88 5.17
N GLN A 44 6.24 -1.78 6.14
CA GLN A 44 6.20 -3.22 5.88
C GLN A 44 5.06 -3.64 4.96
N ARG A 45 3.88 -3.01 5.03
CA ARG A 45 2.79 -3.28 4.04
C ARG A 45 3.16 -2.90 2.61
N HIS A 46 4.07 -1.96 2.42
CA HIS A 46 4.56 -1.61 1.08
C HIS A 46 5.63 -2.60 0.57
N GLY A 47 6.06 -3.56 1.41
CA GLY A 47 7.08 -4.55 1.08
C GLY A 47 6.56 -5.86 0.49
N ASP A 48 5.24 -6.09 0.47
CA ASP A 48 4.67 -7.20 -0.30
C ASP A 48 4.75 -6.85 -1.79
N SER A 49 5.54 -7.62 -2.54
CA SER A 49 5.68 -7.44 -3.99
C SER A 49 4.35 -7.73 -4.68
N VAL A 50 3.64 -6.68 -5.11
CA VAL A 50 2.38 -6.81 -5.85
C VAL A 50 2.67 -7.34 -7.25
N HIS A 51 2.02 -8.45 -7.63
CA HIS A 51 2.10 -9.02 -8.97
C HIS A 51 0.99 -8.44 -9.86
N TYR A 52 1.37 -7.72 -10.93
CA TYR A 52 0.47 -7.10 -11.89
C TYR A 52 0.34 -7.94 -13.17
N ALA A 53 -0.87 -8.18 -13.65
CA ALA A 53 -1.11 -8.78 -14.96
C ALA A 53 -1.82 -7.79 -15.88
N PHE A 54 -1.24 -7.53 -17.05
CA PHE A 54 -1.81 -6.65 -18.08
C PHE A 54 -2.44 -7.49 -19.18
N ILE A 55 -3.76 -7.43 -19.31
CA ILE A 55 -4.51 -8.15 -20.34
C ILE A 55 -4.62 -7.27 -21.58
N LEU A 56 -3.73 -7.50 -22.55
CA LEU A 56 -3.54 -6.63 -23.71
C LEU A 56 -4.28 -7.17 -24.93
N ASN A 57 -5.03 -6.31 -25.62
CA ASN A 57 -5.61 -6.65 -26.91
C ASN A 57 -4.68 -6.22 -28.06
N PRO A 58 -3.95 -7.15 -28.72
CA PRO A 58 -3.01 -6.82 -29.78
C PRO A 58 -3.66 -6.28 -31.05
N SER A 59 -4.98 -6.43 -31.23
CA SER A 59 -5.69 -5.91 -32.40
C SER A 59 -5.89 -4.38 -32.37
N LYS A 60 -5.49 -3.69 -31.30
CA LYS A 60 -5.56 -2.23 -31.22
C LYS A 60 -4.31 -1.59 -31.84
N PRO A 61 -4.44 -0.50 -32.63
CA PRO A 61 -3.29 0.14 -33.28
C PRO A 61 -2.19 0.56 -32.31
N GLN A 62 -2.54 0.90 -31.06
CA GLN A 62 -1.59 1.34 -30.02
C GLN A 62 -1.05 0.20 -29.15
N ALA A 63 -1.39 -1.07 -29.41
CA ALA A 63 -1.07 -2.19 -28.51
C ALA A 63 0.43 -2.32 -28.22
N GLU A 64 1.28 -2.22 -29.24
CA GLU A 64 2.74 -2.30 -29.05
C GLU A 64 3.30 -1.09 -28.32
N SER A 65 2.77 0.12 -28.56
CA SER A 65 3.13 1.31 -27.78
C SER A 65 2.76 1.13 -26.30
N TYR A 66 1.58 0.56 -26.00
CA TYR A 66 1.21 0.25 -24.63
C TYR A 66 2.12 -0.82 -24.02
N ARG A 67 2.48 -1.85 -24.78
CA ARG A 67 3.41 -2.89 -24.32
C ARG A 67 4.75 -2.30 -23.90
N GLU A 68 5.34 -1.42 -24.71
CA GLU A 68 6.58 -0.73 -24.37
C GLU A 68 6.42 0.16 -23.13
N ASN A 69 5.35 0.93 -23.05
CA ASN A 69 5.07 1.78 -21.89
C ASN A 69 4.92 0.98 -20.60
N ILE A 70 4.22 -0.16 -20.64
CA ILE A 70 4.08 -1.08 -19.50
C ILE A 70 5.44 -1.63 -19.08
N LYS A 71 6.24 -2.13 -20.04
CA LYS A 71 7.57 -2.67 -19.76
C LYS A 71 8.47 -1.63 -19.11
N ASN A 72 8.50 -0.40 -19.65
CA ASN A 72 9.31 0.69 -19.12
C ASN A 72 8.83 1.10 -17.72
N TYR A 73 7.52 1.31 -17.54
CA TYR A 73 6.93 1.70 -16.26
C TYR A 73 7.21 0.67 -15.16
N CYS A 74 7.03 -0.62 -15.46
CA CYS A 74 7.25 -1.69 -14.50
C CYS A 74 8.74 -1.87 -14.19
N LYS A 75 9.62 -1.73 -15.19
CA LYS A 75 11.08 -1.81 -15.00
C LYS A 75 11.60 -0.67 -14.13
N GLU A 76 11.16 0.57 -14.35
CA GLU A 76 11.56 1.74 -13.54
C GLU A 76 11.20 1.60 -12.07
N ARG A 77 10.13 0.86 -11.77
CA ARG A 77 9.57 0.70 -10.43
C ARG A 77 9.86 -0.66 -9.81
N ASN A 78 10.63 -1.51 -10.49
CA ASN A 78 10.90 -2.89 -10.11
C ASN A 78 9.61 -3.67 -9.75
N LEU A 79 8.55 -3.49 -10.55
CA LEU A 79 7.29 -4.21 -10.35
C LEU A 79 7.42 -5.64 -10.89
N THR A 80 6.83 -6.60 -10.18
CA THR A 80 6.60 -7.95 -10.71
C THR A 80 5.37 -7.89 -11.62
N TYR A 81 5.52 -8.28 -12.88
CA TYR A 81 4.42 -8.20 -13.84
C TYR A 81 4.48 -9.27 -14.93
N GLU A 82 3.32 -9.52 -15.53
CA GLU A 82 3.14 -10.28 -16.76
C GLU A 82 2.24 -9.52 -17.74
N ILE A 83 2.41 -9.76 -19.05
CA ILE A 83 1.52 -9.26 -20.09
C ILE A 83 0.93 -10.47 -20.79
N ILE A 84 -0.39 -10.58 -20.77
CA ILE A 84 -1.14 -11.66 -21.41
C ILE A 84 -1.93 -11.06 -22.56
N ASP A 85 -1.63 -11.51 -23.78
CA ASP A 85 -2.33 -11.05 -24.96
C ASP A 85 -3.65 -11.82 -25.14
N THR A 86 -4.74 -11.11 -25.41
CA THR A 86 -5.99 -11.74 -25.87
C THR A 86 -5.81 -12.29 -27.27
N GLN A 87 -6.51 -13.36 -27.60
CA GLN A 87 -6.52 -13.98 -28.93
C GLN A 87 -7.94 -13.99 -29.50
N LEU A 88 -8.07 -14.44 -30.75
CA LEU A 88 -9.37 -14.48 -31.43
C LEU A 88 -10.32 -15.50 -30.79
N ASP A 89 -9.75 -16.57 -30.22
CA ASP A 89 -10.40 -17.66 -29.50
C ASP A 89 -10.27 -17.56 -27.97
N LYS A 90 -9.41 -16.66 -27.47
CA LYS A 90 -9.15 -16.45 -26.04
C LYS A 90 -9.43 -15.01 -25.64
N ASP A 91 -10.60 -14.77 -25.04
CA ASP A 91 -11.04 -13.43 -24.69
C ASP A 91 -10.38 -12.89 -23.40
N GLY A 92 -10.68 -11.64 -23.06
CA GLY A 92 -10.15 -11.00 -21.85
C GLY A 92 -10.56 -11.67 -20.54
N ARG A 93 -11.67 -12.42 -20.50
CA ARG A 93 -12.10 -13.15 -19.30
C ARG A 93 -11.18 -14.33 -19.05
N GLU A 94 -10.89 -15.13 -20.06
CA GLU A 94 -9.99 -16.28 -19.95
C GLU A 94 -8.57 -15.85 -19.58
N CYS A 95 -8.04 -14.80 -20.23
CA CYS A 95 -6.74 -14.22 -19.87
C CYS A 95 -6.71 -13.69 -18.43
N ALA A 96 -7.78 -13.07 -17.94
CA ALA A 96 -7.85 -12.59 -16.56
C ALA A 96 -7.91 -13.75 -15.55
N LEU A 97 -8.61 -14.84 -15.86
CA LEU A 97 -8.63 -16.04 -15.00
C LEU A 97 -7.26 -16.72 -14.94
N GLU A 98 -6.54 -16.76 -16.06
CA GLU A 98 -5.16 -17.23 -16.11
C GLU A 98 -4.24 -16.37 -15.23
N ALA A 99 -4.29 -15.04 -15.37
CA ALA A 99 -3.54 -14.11 -14.53
C ALA A 99 -3.81 -14.34 -13.03
N LEU A 100 -5.08 -14.47 -12.64
CA LEU A 100 -5.45 -14.76 -11.26
C LEU A 100 -4.89 -16.12 -10.79
N SER A 101 -4.88 -17.13 -11.67
CA SER A 101 -4.30 -18.45 -11.39
C SER A 101 -2.77 -18.40 -11.26
N ASN A 102 -2.12 -17.48 -11.99
CA ASN A 102 -0.69 -17.18 -11.89
C ASN A 102 -0.34 -16.37 -10.62
N GLY A 103 -1.33 -16.01 -9.80
CA GLY A 103 -1.15 -15.27 -8.56
C GLY A 103 -1.09 -13.76 -8.74
N ALA A 104 -1.63 -13.22 -9.84
CA ALA A 104 -1.77 -11.77 -9.99
C ALA A 104 -2.64 -11.18 -8.89
N ASN A 105 -2.14 -10.15 -8.22
CA ASN A 105 -2.89 -9.37 -7.23
C ASN A 105 -3.72 -8.28 -7.90
N VAL A 106 -3.25 -7.79 -9.04
CA VAL A 106 -3.88 -6.71 -9.80
C VAL A 106 -3.96 -7.13 -11.27
N VAL A 107 -5.17 -7.06 -11.83
CA VAL A 107 -5.41 -7.29 -13.26
C VAL A 107 -5.77 -5.96 -13.92
N VAL A 108 -5.05 -5.60 -14.98
CA VAL A 108 -5.22 -4.36 -15.74
C VAL A 108 -5.71 -4.71 -17.14
N ALA A 109 -6.92 -4.29 -17.51
CA ALA A 109 -7.42 -4.42 -18.87
C ALA A 109 -6.80 -3.35 -19.77
N VAL A 110 -6.14 -3.75 -20.85
CA VAL A 110 -5.51 -2.85 -21.83
C VAL A 110 -6.15 -3.08 -23.20
N GLY A 111 -7.25 -2.39 -23.45
CA GLY A 111 -8.02 -2.53 -24.68
C GLY A 111 -9.22 -1.58 -24.72
N GLY A 112 -10.16 -1.84 -25.62
CA GLY A 112 -11.43 -1.10 -25.67
C GLY A 112 -12.47 -1.67 -24.70
N ASP A 113 -13.70 -1.15 -24.76
CA ASP A 113 -14.80 -1.53 -23.87
C ASP A 113 -15.09 -3.04 -23.86
N GLY A 114 -14.90 -3.72 -24.99
CA GLY A 114 -15.03 -5.17 -25.09
C GLY A 114 -14.06 -5.92 -24.19
N THR A 115 -12.78 -5.55 -24.23
CA THR A 115 -11.71 -6.12 -23.39
C THR A 115 -11.95 -5.79 -21.92
N VAL A 116 -12.31 -4.54 -21.62
CA VAL A 116 -12.61 -4.12 -20.24
C VAL A 116 -13.79 -4.92 -19.68
N ARG A 117 -14.87 -5.10 -20.45
CA ARG A 117 -16.06 -5.85 -20.03
C ARG A 117 -15.73 -7.31 -19.74
N THR A 118 -15.00 -8.00 -20.62
CA THR A 118 -14.68 -9.42 -20.44
C THR A 118 -13.71 -9.63 -19.28
N VAL A 119 -12.67 -8.82 -19.16
CA VAL A 119 -11.77 -8.83 -17.99
C VAL A 119 -12.53 -8.56 -16.69
N ALA A 120 -13.39 -7.53 -16.66
CA ALA A 120 -14.21 -7.20 -15.50
C ALA A 120 -15.09 -8.39 -15.08
N SER A 121 -15.65 -9.13 -16.03
CA SER A 121 -16.49 -10.29 -15.74
C SER A 121 -15.76 -11.44 -15.01
N ALA A 122 -14.43 -11.53 -15.17
CA ALA A 122 -13.62 -12.53 -14.46
C ALA A 122 -13.44 -12.18 -12.98
N VAL A 123 -13.28 -10.88 -12.69
CA VAL A 123 -13.01 -10.38 -11.33
C VAL A 123 -14.29 -10.00 -10.57
N SER A 124 -15.38 -9.71 -11.27
CA SER A 124 -16.66 -9.29 -10.69
C SER A 124 -17.49 -10.48 -10.17
N GLY A 125 -16.85 -11.55 -9.67
CA GLY A 125 -17.51 -12.81 -9.26
C GLY A 125 -18.89 -12.56 -8.65
N LYS A 126 -19.91 -13.31 -9.11
CA LYS A 126 -21.32 -13.12 -8.70
C LYS A 126 -21.37 -12.85 -7.20
N GLY A 127 -21.78 -11.63 -6.84
CA GLY A 127 -21.91 -11.20 -5.45
C GLY A 127 -22.79 -12.15 -4.64
#